data_AF-A0A817DH95-F1
#
_entry.id   AF-A0A817DH95-F1
#
_cell.length_a   1.000
_cell.length_b   1.000
_cell.length_c   1.000
_cell.angle_alpha   90.00
_cell.angle_beta   90.00
_cell.angle_gamma   90.00
#
_symmetry.space_group_name_H-M   'P 1'
#
loop_
_entity.id
_entity.type
_entity.pdbx_description
1 polymer ?
#
loop_
_entity_poly.entity_id
_entity_poly.type
_entity_poly.pdbx_seq_one_letter_code
_entity_poly.pdbx_strand_id
1 'polypeptide(L)'
;MVFKYSREEDFTLLSVDIRHSQNLKESLEQYVIGELLDGPNAYFCEKCNKKVDTIKRTCFKKLPPILAIQLKRFDYDWERETPIKFNDYFEFPRELDMEPYTVQGLAKAEGKLRS
;
A
#
# COMPACT_ATOMS: atom_id res chain seq x y z
N MET A 1 -0.47 -25.60 2.49
CA MET A 1 0.83 -25.00 2.16
C MET A 1 0.58 -23.58 1.67
N VAL A 2 0.94 -22.56 2.45
CA VAL A 2 0.81 -21.16 2.03
C VAL A 2 2.09 -20.80 1.28
N PHE A 3 2.01 -20.61 -0.03
CA PHE A 3 3.14 -20.12 -0.81
C PHE A 3 3.34 -18.63 -0.51
N LYS A 4 4.52 -18.27 -0.02
CA LYS A 4 4.89 -16.88 0.26
C LYS A 4 5.90 -16.44 -0.79
N TYR A 5 5.54 -15.42 -1.57
CA TYR A 5 6.41 -14.80 -2.55
C TYR A 5 6.66 -13.35 -2.13
N SER A 6 7.92 -12.93 -2.12
CA SER A 6 8.34 -11.57 -1.79
C SER A 6 9.31 -11.08 -2.85
N ARG A 7 9.09 -9.87 -3.34
CA ARG A 7 10.00 -9.16 -4.25
C ARG A 7 10.41 -7.85 -3.60
N GLU A 8 11.68 -7.51 -3.72
CA GLU A 8 12.23 -6.24 -3.24
C GLU A 8 12.40 -5.30 -4.43
N GLU A 9 12.01 -4.05 -4.23
CA GLU A 9 12.10 -2.99 -5.24
C GLU A 9 12.59 -1.72 -4.55
N ASP A 10 13.53 -1.02 -5.20
CA ASP A 10 14.01 0.29 -4.75
C ASP A 10 12.97 1.36 -5.06
N PHE A 11 12.84 2.33 -4.16
CA PHE A 11 11.91 3.44 -4.33
C PHE A 11 12.49 4.73 -3.74
N THR A 12 12.14 5.84 -4.39
CA THR A 12 12.33 7.21 -3.86
C THR A 12 11.02 8.00 -3.88
N LEU A 13 10.06 7.56 -4.68
CA LEU A 13 8.73 8.12 -4.83
C LEU A 13 7.68 7.13 -4.32
N LEU A 14 6.80 7.60 -3.45
CA LEU A 14 5.65 6.85 -2.97
C LEU A 14 4.38 7.54 -3.44
N SER A 15 3.62 6.89 -4.31
CA SER A 15 2.31 7.39 -4.75
C SER A 15 1.22 6.84 -3.84
N VAL A 16 0.65 7.70 -3.00
CA VAL A 16 -0.40 7.33 -2.05
C VAL A 16 -1.79 7.65 -2.60
N ASP A 17 -2.71 6.72 -2.42
CA ASP A 17 -4.12 6.93 -2.70
C ASP A 17 -4.73 7.80 -1.59
N ILE A 18 -5.45 8.85 -2.02
CA ILE A 18 -6.16 9.76 -1.11
C ILE A 18 -7.67 9.55 -1.16
N ARG A 19 -8.14 8.69 -2.07
CA ARG A 19 -9.55 8.30 -2.14
C ARG A 19 -9.89 7.58 -0.84
N HIS A 20 -10.81 8.15 -0.07
CA HIS A 20 -11.24 7.65 1.24
C HIS A 20 -10.22 7.80 2.38
N SER A 21 -9.24 8.69 2.25
CA SER A 21 -8.31 9.03 3.35
C SER A 21 -8.29 10.54 3.58
N GLN A 22 -8.42 10.96 4.83
CA GLN A 22 -8.45 12.38 5.20
C GLN A 22 -7.05 12.94 5.50
N ASN A 23 -6.08 12.05 5.74
CA ASN A 23 -4.71 12.42 6.09
C ASN A 23 -3.69 11.40 5.60
N LEU A 24 -2.42 11.80 5.63
CA LEU A 24 -1.29 10.99 5.17
C LEU A 24 -1.12 9.69 5.95
N LYS A 25 -1.46 9.67 7.25
CA LYS A 25 -1.31 8.47 8.09
C LYS A 25 -2.29 7.39 7.66
N GLU A 26 -3.56 7.75 7.46
CA GLU A 26 -4.58 6.83 6.94
C GLU A 26 -4.20 6.27 5.57
N SER A 27 -3.72 7.11 4.66
CA SER A 27 -3.25 6.65 3.35
C SER A 27 -2.08 5.66 3.46
N LEU A 28 -1.15 5.88 4.39
CA LEU A 28 -0.02 4.97 4.64
C LEU A 28 -0.47 3.66 5.30
N GLU A 29 -1.44 3.71 6.20
CA GLU A 29 -2.05 2.51 6.80
C GLU A 29 -2.72 1.64 5.75
N GLN A 30 -3.51 2.25 4.86
CA GLN A 30 -4.13 1.54 3.74
C GLN A 30 -3.08 0.96 2.79
N TYR A 31 -2.00 1.70 2.54
CA TYR A 31 -0.88 1.23 1.71
C TYR A 31 -0.26 -0.07 2.24
N VAL A 32 -0.14 -0.20 3.57
CA VAL A 32 0.50 -1.37 4.20
C VAL A 32 -0.48 -2.43 4.70
N ILE A 33 -1.80 -2.23 4.68
CA ILE A 33 -2.77 -3.26 5.09
C ILE A 33 -2.77 -4.46 4.12
N GLY A 34 -2.53 -4.17 2.84
CA GLY A 34 -2.54 -5.16 1.76
C GLY A 34 -3.94 -5.37 1.18
N GLU A 35 -3.96 -5.74 -0.09
CA GLU A 35 -5.18 -5.94 -0.87
C GLU A 35 -5.51 -7.43 -0.95
N LEU A 36 -6.77 -7.79 -0.72
CA LEU A 36 -7.27 -9.12 -1.00
C LEU A 36 -7.50 -9.26 -2.51
N LEU A 37 -6.76 -10.17 -3.14
CA LEU A 37 -6.95 -10.55 -4.53
C LEU A 37 -7.81 -11.81 -4.56
N ASP A 38 -9.09 -11.66 -4.89
CA ASP A 38 -10.07 -12.75 -4.94
C ASP A 38 -10.92 -12.76 -6.23
N GLY A 39 -11.64 -13.87 -6.43
CA GLY A 39 -12.60 -14.04 -7.52
C GLY A 39 -11.99 -13.77 -8.91
N PRO A 40 -12.55 -12.83 -9.72
CA PRO A 40 -12.01 -12.50 -11.03
C PRO A 40 -10.60 -11.87 -10.95
N ASN A 41 -10.28 -11.18 -9.86
CA ASN A 41 -9.00 -10.51 -9.58
C ASN A 41 -8.01 -11.41 -8.82
N ALA A 42 -8.38 -12.65 -8.52
CA ALA A 42 -7.51 -13.61 -7.85
C ALA A 42 -6.19 -13.82 -8.60
N TYR A 43 -5.10 -13.94 -7.84
CA TYR A 43 -3.76 -14.09 -8.37
C TYR A 43 -3.62 -15.41 -9.12
N PHE A 44 -3.15 -15.36 -10.38
CA PHE A 44 -2.87 -16.57 -11.15
C PHE A 44 -1.51 -17.14 -10.73
N CYS A 45 -1.53 -18.26 -10.03
CA CYS A 45 -0.30 -18.95 -9.64
C CYS A 45 0.16 -19.87 -10.77
N GLU A 46 1.22 -19.48 -11.49
CA GLU A 46 1.81 -20.29 -12.56
C GLU A 46 2.24 -21.69 -12.08
N LYS A 47 2.76 -21.80 -10.85
CA LYS A 47 3.16 -23.10 -10.25
C LYS A 47 1.98 -24.03 -9.99
N CYS A 48 0.81 -23.49 -9.69
CA CYS A 48 -0.40 -24.27 -9.41
C CYS A 48 -1.34 -24.33 -10.62
N ASN A 49 -1.00 -23.63 -11.71
CA ASN A 49 -1.79 -23.44 -12.91
C ASN A 49 -3.28 -23.08 -12.63
N LYS A 50 -3.51 -22.24 -11.61
CA LYS A 50 -4.86 -21.84 -11.17
C LYS A 50 -4.87 -20.47 -10.49
N LYS A 51 -6.04 -19.82 -10.50
CA LYS A 51 -6.31 -18.64 -9.68
C LYS A 51 -6.41 -19.04 -8.21
N VAL A 52 -5.75 -18.28 -7.35
CA VAL A 52 -5.74 -18.47 -5.90
C VAL A 52 -6.01 -17.14 -5.22
N ASP A 53 -6.89 -17.19 -4.23
CA ASP A 53 -7.12 -16.04 -3.38
C ASP A 53 -5.86 -15.77 -2.56
N THR A 54 -5.39 -14.54 -2.56
CA THR A 54 -4.16 -14.16 -1.88
C THR A 54 -4.21 -12.74 -1.36
N ILE A 55 -3.36 -12.43 -0.39
CA ILE A 55 -3.20 -11.07 0.10
C ILE A 55 -1.90 -10.52 -0.48
N LYS A 56 -2.02 -9.49 -1.32
CA LYS A 56 -0.86 -8.76 -1.83
C LYS A 56 -0.61 -7.57 -0.91
N ARG A 57 0.52 -7.59 -0.21
CA ARG A 57 0.90 -6.53 0.72
C ARG A 57 2.22 -5.89 0.29
N THR A 58 2.24 -4.57 0.29
CA THR A 58 3.46 -3.78 0.08
C THR A 58 3.90 -3.22 1.42
N CYS A 59 5.16 -3.42 1.78
CA CYS A 59 5.72 -2.95 3.05
C CYS A 59 7.07 -2.27 2.82
N PHE A 60 7.40 -1.30 3.69
CA PHE A 60 8.69 -0.61 3.60
C PHE A 60 9.78 -1.41 4.31
N LYS A 61 10.78 -1.91 3.56
CA LYS A 61 11.93 -2.61 4.15
C LYS A 61 13.00 -1.65 4.64
N LYS A 62 13.35 -0.65 3.82
CA LYS A 62 14.33 0.40 4.12
C LYS A 62 13.82 1.72 3.54
N LEU A 63 13.88 2.79 4.34
CA LEU A 63 13.48 4.12 3.89
C LEU A 63 14.66 4.83 3.22
N PRO A 64 14.46 5.52 2.08
CA PRO A 64 15.47 6.37 1.49
C PRO A 64 15.72 7.60 2.37
N PRO A 65 16.91 8.24 2.31
CA PRO A 65 17.19 9.48 3.03
C PRO A 65 16.25 10.63 2.62
N ILE A 66 15.78 10.61 1.38
CA ILE A 66 14.80 11.55 0.83
C ILE A 66 13.65 10.71 0.28
N LEU A 67 12.46 10.90 0.84
CA LEU A 67 11.23 10.27 0.39
C LEU A 67 10.34 11.33 -0.26
N ALA A 68 10.07 11.18 -1.55
CA ALA A 68 9.06 11.96 -2.25
C ALA A 68 7.70 11.26 -2.10
N ILE A 69 6.68 11.99 -1.66
CA ILE A 69 5.32 11.46 -1.55
C ILE A 69 4.44 12.18 -2.57
N GLN A 70 3.88 11.42 -3.49
CA GLN A 70 2.91 11.90 -4.48
C GLN A 70 1.51 11.56 -4.00
N LEU A 71 0.68 12.59 -3.77
CA LEU A 71 -0.74 12.40 -3.52
C LEU A 71 -1.44 12.15 -4.86
N LYS A 72 -2.10 10.99 -5.03
CA LYS A 72 -2.89 10.68 -6.23
C LYS A 72 -4.21 11.47 -6.22
N ARG A 73 -4.13 12.78 -6.44
CA ARG A 73 -5.28 13.70 -6.53
C ARG A 73 -6.04 13.61 -7.85
N PHE A 74 -5.53 12.86 -8.81
CA PHE A 74 -6.12 12.70 -10.13
C PHE A 74 -6.43 11.25 -10.35
N ASP A 75 -7.61 11.00 -10.87
CA ASP A 75 -8.10 9.67 -11.20
C ASP A 75 -9.03 9.76 -12.41
N TYR A 76 -9.45 8.62 -12.94
CA TYR A 76 -10.26 8.56 -14.14
C TYR A 76 -11.56 7.81 -13.88
N ASP A 77 -12.69 8.49 -14.08
CA ASP A 77 -14.00 7.86 -14.06
C ASP A 77 -14.20 7.12 -15.39
N TRP A 78 -14.14 5.79 -15.35
CA TRP A 78 -14.31 4.98 -16.56
C TRP A 78 -15.77 4.88 -17.01
N GLU A 79 -16.74 5.10 -16.11
CA GLU A 79 -18.16 5.07 -16.45
C GLU A 79 -18.59 6.38 -17.12
N ARG A 80 -18.02 7.50 -16.66
CA ARG A 80 -18.33 8.84 -17.18
C ARG A 80 -17.31 9.35 -18.20
N GLU A 81 -16.28 8.55 -18.51
CA GLU A 81 -15.17 8.88 -19.41
C GLU A 81 -14.53 10.26 -19.13
N THR A 82 -14.37 10.61 -17.85
CA THR A 82 -13.90 11.93 -17.44
C THR A 82 -12.81 11.89 -16.37
N PRO A 83 -11.82 12.80 -16.42
CA PRO A 83 -10.83 12.93 -15.36
C PRO A 83 -11.46 13.53 -14.10
N ILE A 84 -11.24 12.89 -12.95
CA ILE A 84 -11.64 13.39 -11.64
C ILE A 84 -10.43 14.04 -10.97
N LYS A 85 -10.66 15.21 -10.36
CA LYS A 85 -9.68 15.87 -9.49
C LYS A 85 -10.21 15.94 -8.05
N PHE A 86 -9.50 15.31 -7.12
CA PHE A 86 -9.77 15.34 -5.69
C PHE A 86 -9.19 16.62 -5.07
N ASN A 87 -10.06 17.60 -4.86
CA ASN A 87 -9.73 18.88 -4.22
C ASN A 87 -10.03 18.91 -2.71
N ASP A 88 -10.39 17.76 -2.13
CA ASP A 88 -10.69 17.68 -0.71
C ASP A 88 -9.47 18.01 0.15
N TYR A 89 -9.78 18.54 1.34
CA TYR A 89 -8.79 18.80 2.38
C TYR A 89 -8.07 17.49 2.72
N PHE A 90 -6.75 17.55 2.75
CA PHE A 90 -5.90 16.41 3.06
C PHE A 90 -4.78 16.89 3.96
N GLU A 91 -4.74 16.35 5.18
CA GLU A 91 -3.76 16.74 6.16
C GLU A 91 -2.48 15.91 6.06
N PHE A 92 -1.33 16.55 6.20
CA PHE A 92 -0.04 15.87 6.33
C PHE A 92 0.74 16.52 7.48
N PRO A 93 1.32 15.71 8.39
CA PRO A 93 2.05 16.25 9.52
C PRO A 93 3.41 16.78 9.08
N ARG A 94 3.95 17.74 9.83
CA ARG A 94 5.33 18.22 9.65
C ARG A 94 6.36 17.15 9.97
N GLU A 95 6.08 16.34 10.99
CA GLU A 95 6.89 15.20 11.41
C GLU A 95 6.10 13.92 11.18
N LEU A 96 6.67 13.00 10.40
CA LEU A 96 6.05 11.75 10.04
C LEU A 96 6.91 10.59 10.53
N ASP A 97 6.37 9.84 11.49
CA ASP A 97 6.96 8.58 11.89
C ASP A 97 6.58 7.50 10.88
N MET A 98 7.58 6.96 10.20
CA MET A 98 7.41 5.90 9.20
C MET A 98 7.63 4.50 9.79
N GLU A 99 8.13 4.38 11.03
CA GLU A 99 8.40 3.08 11.67
C GLU A 99 7.20 2.13 11.60
N PRO A 100 5.95 2.55 11.91
CA PRO A 100 4.78 1.67 11.93
C PRO A 100 4.48 1.02 10.57
N TYR A 101 4.88 1.66 9.48
CA TYR A 101 4.63 1.20 8.10
C TYR A 101 5.77 0.31 7.57
N THR A 102 6.86 0.17 8.32
CA THR A 102 7.97 -0.70 7.93
C THR A 102 7.68 -2.18 8.24
N VAL A 103 8.39 -3.09 7.57
CA VAL A 103 8.34 -4.53 7.87
C VAL A 103 8.57 -4.81 9.36
N GLN A 104 9.49 -4.06 9.99
CA GLN A 104 9.78 -4.21 11.42
C GLN A 104 8.63 -3.69 12.30
N GLY A 105 8.11 -2.50 12.03
CA GLY A 105 6.99 -1.93 12.79
C GLY A 105 5.74 -2.79 12.69
N LEU A 106 5.43 -3.29 11.49
CA LEU A 106 4.32 -4.21 11.27
C LEU A 106 4.50 -5.52 12.03
N ALA A 107 5.71 -6.09 12.03
CA ALA A 107 5.97 -7.32 12.77
C ALA A 107 5.89 -7.14 14.29
N LYS A 108 6.24 -5.96 14.81
CA LYS A 108 6.01 -5.59 16.23
C LYS A 108 4.52 -5.48 16.53
N ALA A 109 3.75 -4.79 15.68
CA ALA A 109 2.30 -4.61 15.85
C ALA A 109 1.52 -5.94 15.78
N GLU A 110 1.93 -6.86 14.90
CA GLU A 110 1.33 -8.20 14.77
C GLU A 110 1.76 -9.17 15.89
N GLY A 111 2.54 -8.73 16.88
CA GLY A 111 3.01 -9.56 17.99
C GLY A 111 4.01 -10.66 17.58
N LYS A 112 4.59 -10.58 16.37
CA LYS A 112 5.57 -11.54 15.84
C LYS A 112 7.00 -11.26 16.32
N LEU A 113 7.25 -10.06 16.86
CA LEU A 113 8.45 -9.71 17.63
C LEU A 113 8.06 -9.55 19.11
N ARG A 114 7.96 -10.67 19.83
CA ARG A 114 8.07 -10.68 21.29
C ARG A 114 9.38 -11.41 21.63
N SER A 115 10.40 -10.66 22.00
CA SER A 115 11.55 -11.17 22.77
C SER A 115 11.17 -11.20 24.24
#